data_AF-A0A0Q5AVX1-F1
#
_entry.id   AF-A0A0Q5AVX1-F1
#
_cell.length_a   1.000
_cell.length_b   1.000
_cell.length_c   1.000
_cell.angle_alpha   90.00
_cell.angle_beta   90.00
_cell.angle_gamma   90.00
#
_symmetry.space_group_name_H-M   'P 1'
#
loop_
_entity.id
_entity.type
_entity.pdbx_description
1 polymer ?
#
loop_
_entity_poly.entity_id
_entity_poly.type
_entity_poly.pdbx_seq_one_letter_code
_entity_poly.pdbx_strand_id
1 'polypeptide(L)'
;MTSDHDYLEAPGSVPTRLGRGGAALREAVHRLIAPYFEQARLRTEAVRAETAALRGELAAVREELAAVREELDGVRATTGELRDAVASWRESTEEALGATPPLFAAADERAELMEERLRGAELELRAVTRRLAEAVDPA
;
A
#
# COMPACT_ATOMS: atom_id res chain seq x y z
N MET A 1 -24.36 -34.03 -54.53
CA MET A 1 -23.77 -34.62 -53.30
C MET A 1 -24.69 -34.18 -52.18
N THR A 2 -25.33 -35.13 -51.47
CA THR A 2 -26.11 -34.81 -50.27
C THR A 2 -25.13 -34.31 -49.21
N SER A 3 -25.38 -33.10 -48.70
CA SER A 3 -24.55 -32.49 -47.67
C SER A 3 -24.85 -33.10 -46.31
N ASP A 4 -23.92 -33.03 -45.35
CA ASP A 4 -24.18 -33.44 -43.95
C ASP A 4 -25.41 -32.74 -43.35
N HIS A 5 -25.76 -31.56 -43.88
CA HIS A 5 -26.95 -30.81 -43.48
C HIS A 5 -28.25 -31.53 -43.85
N ASP A 6 -28.30 -32.15 -45.03
CA ASP A 6 -29.47 -32.90 -45.53
C ASP A 6 -29.73 -34.16 -44.67
N TYR A 7 -28.67 -34.75 -44.10
CA TYR A 7 -28.77 -35.90 -43.19
C TYR A 7 -29.33 -35.53 -41.82
N LEU A 8 -29.03 -34.33 -41.32
CA LEU A 8 -29.48 -33.84 -40.02
C LEU A 8 -30.94 -33.39 -40.04
N GLU A 9 -31.38 -32.74 -41.12
CA GLU A 9 -32.75 -32.22 -41.24
C GLU A 9 -33.73 -33.28 -41.75
N ALA A 10 -33.30 -34.13 -42.68
CA ALA A 10 -34.16 -35.13 -43.31
C ALA A 10 -33.40 -36.45 -43.56
N PRO A 11 -33.11 -37.25 -42.52
CA PRO A 11 -32.28 -38.45 -42.64
C PRO A 11 -32.81 -39.48 -43.65
N GLY A 12 -34.13 -39.57 -43.85
CA GLY A 12 -34.76 -40.46 -44.83
C GLY A 12 -34.70 -39.99 -46.29
N SER A 13 -34.31 -38.73 -46.54
CA SER A 13 -34.21 -38.13 -47.88
C SER A 13 -33.01 -38.64 -48.68
N VAL A 14 -32.01 -39.19 -47.99
CA VAL A 14 -30.78 -39.67 -48.62
C VAL A 14 -30.98 -41.09 -49.16
N PRO A 15 -30.69 -41.34 -50.46
CA PRO A 15 -30.77 -42.67 -51.06
C PRO A 15 -29.91 -43.70 -50.32
N THR A 16 -30.46 -44.88 -50.05
CA THR A 16 -29.74 -45.99 -49.42
C THR A 16 -29.80 -47.24 -50.28
N ARG A 17 -28.70 -48.01 -50.34
CA ARG A 17 -28.67 -49.31 -51.05
C ARG A 17 -29.58 -50.38 -50.44
N LEU A 18 -30.12 -50.09 -49.25
CA LEU A 18 -30.99 -50.97 -48.46
C LEU A 18 -32.49 -50.72 -48.73
N GLY A 19 -32.83 -49.90 -49.72
CA GLY A 19 -34.21 -49.60 -50.09
C GLY A 19 -35.01 -48.90 -48.99
N ARG A 20 -36.34 -49.06 -49.01
CA ARG A 20 -37.28 -48.40 -48.07
C ARG A 20 -37.04 -48.80 -46.61
N GLY A 21 -36.69 -50.06 -46.35
CA GLY A 21 -36.37 -50.55 -45.00
C GLY A 21 -35.12 -49.89 -44.41
N GLY A 22 -34.08 -49.69 -45.22
CA GLY A 22 -32.89 -48.96 -44.79
C GLY A 22 -33.11 -47.48 -44.50
N ALA A 23 -33.98 -46.82 -45.27
CA ALA A 23 -34.39 -45.44 -44.99
C ALA A 23 -35.15 -45.34 -43.65
N ALA A 24 -36.09 -46.25 -43.39
CA ALA A 24 -36.84 -46.30 -42.13
C ALA A 24 -35.94 -46.60 -40.91
N LEU A 25 -34.98 -47.53 -41.06
CA LEU A 25 -34.00 -47.82 -40.01
C LEU A 25 -33.14 -46.59 -39.69
N ARG A 26 -32.66 -45.88 -40.72
CA ARG A 26 -31.85 -44.66 -40.55
C ARG A 26 -32.64 -43.57 -39.83
N GLU A 27 -33.90 -43.37 -40.18
CA GLU A 27 -34.78 -42.40 -39.51
C GLU A 27 -35.02 -42.78 -38.05
N ALA A 28 -35.27 -44.06 -37.76
CA ALA A 28 -35.44 -44.56 -36.40
C ALA A 28 -34.17 -44.37 -35.55
N VAL A 29 -32.99 -44.65 -36.11
CA VAL A 29 -31.69 -44.44 -35.46
C VAL A 29 -31.44 -42.94 -35.23
N HIS A 30 -31.71 -42.09 -36.22
CA HIS A 30 -31.55 -40.64 -36.07
C HIS A 30 -32.47 -40.10 -34.97
N ARG A 31 -33.75 -40.52 -34.95
CA ARG A 31 -34.71 -40.15 -33.90
C ARG A 31 -34.26 -40.61 -32.51
N LEU A 32 -33.62 -41.77 -32.41
CA LEU A 32 -33.09 -42.29 -31.14
C LEU A 32 -31.87 -41.49 -30.64
N ILE A 33 -30.95 -41.12 -31.52
CA ILE A 33 -29.64 -40.57 -31.12
C ILE A 33 -29.60 -39.03 -31.14
N ALA A 34 -30.38 -38.36 -32.01
CA ALA A 34 -30.39 -36.89 -32.12
C ALA A 34 -30.57 -36.14 -30.79
N PRO A 35 -31.45 -36.56 -29.86
CA PRO A 35 -31.58 -35.89 -28.56
C PRO A 35 -30.30 -35.92 -27.72
N TYR A 36 -29.50 -36.99 -27.81
CA TYR A 36 -28.24 -37.11 -27.08
C TYR A 36 -27.16 -36.19 -27.65
N PHE A 37 -27.09 -36.06 -28.97
CA PHE A 37 -26.16 -35.11 -29.61
C PHE A 37 -26.53 -33.66 -29.28
N GLU A 38 -27.83 -33.33 -29.30
CA GLU A 38 -28.29 -32.00 -28.92
C GLU A 38 -28.01 -31.70 -27.44
N GLN A 39 -28.25 -32.67 -26.55
CA GLN A 39 -27.89 -32.53 -25.14
C GLN A 39 -26.38 -32.35 -24.94
N ALA A 40 -25.55 -33.09 -25.70
CA ALA A 40 -24.10 -32.94 -25.66
C ALA A 40 -23.66 -31.55 -26.17
N ARG A 41 -24.28 -31.04 -27.23
CA ARG A 41 -24.03 -29.68 -27.74
C ARG A 41 -24.34 -28.63 -26.68
N LEU A 42 -25.53 -28.69 -26.10
CA LEU A 42 -25.97 -27.75 -25.05
C LEU A 42 -25.07 -27.80 -23.80
N ARG A 43 -24.68 -28.99 -23.35
CA ARG A 43 -23.71 -29.13 -22.25
C ARG A 43 -22.36 -28.49 -22.59
N THR A 44 -21.89 -28.69 -23.82
CA THR A 44 -20.61 -28.11 -24.24
C THR A 44 -20.71 -26.58 -24.32
N GLU A 45 -21.85 -26.03 -24.73
CA GLU A 45 -22.12 -24.59 -24.71
C GLU A 45 -22.18 -24.03 -23.29
N ALA A 46 -22.85 -24.73 -22.37
CA ALA A 46 -22.89 -24.36 -20.96
C ALA A 46 -21.48 -24.32 -20.34
N VAL A 47 -20.68 -25.38 -20.54
CA VAL A 47 -19.29 -25.43 -20.06
C VAL A 47 -18.44 -24.31 -20.68
N ARG A 48 -18.62 -23.98 -21.96
CA ARG A 48 -17.92 -22.85 -22.59
C ARG A 48 -18.30 -21.51 -21.95
N ALA A 49 -19.58 -21.31 -21.65
CA ALA A 49 -20.06 -20.10 -20.99
C ALA A 49 -19.49 -19.98 -19.56
N GLU A 50 -19.53 -21.06 -18.78
CA GLU A 50 -18.94 -21.11 -17.44
C GLU A 50 -17.43 -20.85 -17.50
N THR A 51 -16.72 -21.46 -18.45
CA THR A 51 -15.27 -21.23 -18.60
C THR A 51 -14.98 -19.78 -19.00
N ALA A 52 -15.82 -19.14 -19.80
CA ALA A 52 -15.67 -17.73 -20.14
C ALA A 52 -15.91 -16.83 -18.91
N ALA A 53 -16.93 -17.12 -18.10
CA ALA A 53 -17.20 -16.41 -16.86
C ALA A 53 -16.02 -16.53 -15.87
N LEU A 54 -15.51 -17.74 -15.64
CA LEU A 54 -14.35 -17.98 -14.78
C LEU A 54 -13.09 -17.25 -15.26
N ARG A 55 -12.89 -17.12 -16.58
CA ARG A 55 -11.79 -16.30 -17.12
C ARG A 55 -11.97 -14.82 -16.81
N GLY A 56 -13.20 -14.32 -16.85
CA GLY A 56 -13.54 -12.95 -16.46
C GLY A 56 -13.27 -12.70 -14.98
N GLU A 57 -13.74 -13.59 -14.10
CA GLU A 57 -13.48 -13.52 -12.66
C GLU A 57 -11.97 -13.56 -12.36
N LEU A 58 -11.23 -14.45 -13.02
CA LEU A 58 -9.77 -14.53 -12.86
C LEU A 58 -9.05 -13.26 -13.32
N ALA A 59 -9.57 -12.58 -14.35
CA ALA A 59 -9.03 -11.29 -14.79
C ALA A 59 -9.28 -10.21 -13.73
N ALA A 60 -10.51 -10.12 -13.20
CA ALA A 60 -10.85 -9.17 -12.14
C ALA A 60 -9.99 -9.38 -10.89
N VAL A 61 -9.82 -10.62 -10.43
CA VAL A 61 -8.95 -10.94 -9.28
C VAL A 61 -7.49 -10.53 -9.52
N ARG A 62 -7.00 -10.63 -10.76
CA ARG A 62 -5.63 -10.17 -11.09
C ARG A 62 -5.50 -8.66 -11.03
N GLU A 63 -6.53 -7.93 -11.46
CA GLU A 63 -6.58 -6.46 -11.37
C GLU A 63 -6.63 -6.01 -9.91
N GLU A 64 -7.48 -6.63 -9.08
CA GLU A 64 -7.54 -6.36 -7.64
C GLU A 64 -6.19 -6.64 -6.96
N LEU A 65 -5.53 -7.75 -7.30
CA LEU A 65 -4.20 -8.07 -6.77
C LEU A 65 -3.14 -7.04 -7.19
N ALA A 66 -3.24 -6.47 -8.39
CA ALA A 66 -2.35 -5.41 -8.85
C ALA A 66 -2.57 -4.12 -8.05
N ALA A 67 -3.83 -3.73 -7.82
CA ALA A 67 -4.18 -2.56 -7.00
C ALA A 67 -3.68 -2.71 -5.55
N VAL A 68 -3.90 -3.87 -4.93
CA VAL A 68 -3.41 -4.14 -3.56
C VAL A 68 -1.88 -4.06 -3.47
N ARG A 69 -1.15 -4.47 -4.52
CA ARG A 69 0.31 -4.34 -4.55
C ARG A 69 0.74 -2.88 -4.61
N GLU A 70 0.07 -2.06 -5.41
CA GLU A 70 0.34 -0.63 -5.51
C GLU A 70 0.07 0.08 -4.17
N GLU A 71 -1.06 -0.22 -3.52
CA GLU A 71 -1.36 0.31 -2.19
C GLU A 71 -0.29 -0.09 -1.16
N LEU A 72 0.15 -1.34 -1.19
CA LEU A 72 1.19 -1.83 -0.29
C LEU A 72 2.54 -1.13 -0.51
N ASP A 73 2.89 -0.84 -1.76
CA ASP A 73 4.09 -0.07 -2.08
C ASP A 73 3.97 1.39 -1.60
N GLY A 74 2.78 1.99 -1.71
CA GLY A 74 2.47 3.29 -1.11
C GLY A 74 2.64 3.31 0.42
N VAL A 75 2.12 2.28 1.12
CA VAL A 75 2.29 2.14 2.58
C VAL A 75 3.76 1.98 2.96
N ARG A 76 4.54 1.23 2.19
CA ARG A 76 5.98 1.08 2.44
C ARG A 76 6.73 2.40 2.30
N ALA A 77 6.40 3.20 1.28
CA ALA A 77 7.00 4.51 1.06
C ALA A 77 6.71 5.46 2.23
N THR A 78 5.45 5.61 2.63
CA THR A 78 5.07 6.47 3.76
C THR A 78 5.68 6.01 5.09
N THR A 79 5.79 4.69 5.30
CA THR A 79 6.47 4.13 6.47
C THR A 79 7.97 4.46 6.47
N GLY A 80 8.60 4.48 5.29
CA GLY A 80 10.00 4.92 5.12
C GLY A 80 10.17 6.39 5.49
N GLU A 81 9.34 7.27 4.94
CA GLU A 81 9.36 8.71 5.24
C GLU A 81 9.15 9.00 6.73
N LEU A 82 8.21 8.32 7.38
CA LEU A 82 7.99 8.45 8.83
C LEU A 82 9.20 7.99 9.65
N ARG A 83 9.88 6.92 9.22
CA ARG A 83 11.09 6.45 9.89
C ARG A 83 12.20 7.51 9.82
N ASP A 84 12.39 8.11 8.65
CA ASP A 84 13.41 9.13 8.43
C ASP A 84 13.10 10.40 9.22
N ALA A 85 11.83 10.81 9.25
CA ALA A 85 11.37 11.93 10.08
C ALA A 85 11.64 11.68 11.57
N VAL A 86 11.32 10.49 12.09
CA VAL A 86 11.60 10.12 13.49
C VAL A 86 13.10 10.12 13.78
N ALA A 87 13.93 9.65 12.85
CA ALA A 87 15.39 9.69 13.00
C ALA A 87 15.90 11.14 13.11
N SER A 88 15.44 12.03 12.23
CA SER A 88 15.80 13.46 12.26
C SER A 88 15.36 14.13 13.57
N TRP A 89 14.17 13.82 14.07
CA TRP A 89 13.68 14.36 15.34
C TRP A 89 14.51 13.89 16.54
N ARG A 90 14.96 12.64 16.52
CA ARG A 90 15.85 12.10 17.56
C ARG A 90 17.20 12.82 17.55
N GLU A 91 17.80 13.00 16.39
CA GLU A 91 19.07 13.73 16.25
C GLU A 91 18.93 15.17 16.76
N SER A 92 17.89 15.88 16.35
CA SER A 92 17.62 17.24 16.84
C SER A 92 17.40 17.29 18.36
N THR A 93 16.74 16.28 18.93
CA THR A 93 16.52 16.18 20.38
C THR A 93 17.83 15.90 21.11
N GLU A 94 18.67 15.01 20.59
CA GLU A 94 19.99 14.70 21.15
C GLU A 94 20.91 15.93 21.11
N GLU A 95 20.90 16.69 20.01
CA GLU A 95 21.64 17.95 19.90
C GLU A 95 21.19 18.95 20.96
N ALA A 96 19.87 19.15 21.10
CA ALA A 96 19.31 20.07 22.10
C ALA A 96 19.66 19.63 23.54
N LEU A 97 19.55 18.34 23.84
CA LEU A 97 19.91 17.78 25.15
C LEU A 97 21.42 17.90 25.42
N GLY A 98 22.26 17.72 24.40
CA GLY A 98 23.71 17.90 24.51
C GLY A 98 24.12 19.36 24.72
N ALA A 99 23.43 20.30 24.10
CA ALA A 99 23.70 21.74 24.22
C ALA A 99 23.22 22.34 25.56
N THR A 100 22.25 21.70 26.23
CA THR A 100 21.61 22.28 27.43
C THR A 100 22.57 22.37 28.64
N PRO A 101 23.31 21.33 29.05
CA PRO A 101 24.24 21.40 30.18
C PRO A 101 25.34 22.48 30.07
N PRO A 102 26.06 22.64 28.93
CA PRO A 102 27.10 23.68 28.84
C PRO A 102 26.51 25.10 28.88
N LEU A 103 25.26 25.31 28.43
CA LEU A 103 24.59 26.61 28.57
C LEU A 103 24.33 26.96 30.03
N PHE A 104 23.89 26.00 30.84
CA PHE A 104 23.73 26.20 32.28
C PHE A 104 25.07 26.45 32.98
N ALA A 105 26.10 25.66 32.66
CA ALA A 105 27.44 25.88 33.20
C ALA A 105 27.98 27.28 32.88
N ALA A 106 27.84 27.74 31.63
CA ALA A 106 28.24 29.10 31.23
C ALA A 106 27.40 30.19 31.92
N ALA A 107 26.13 29.92 32.24
CA ALA A 107 25.29 30.84 32.99
C ALA A 107 25.75 30.94 34.46
N ASP A 108 26.08 29.81 35.08
CA ASP A 108 26.60 29.74 36.45
C ASP A 108 27.95 30.46 36.56
N GLU A 109 28.91 30.18 35.65
CA GLU A 109 30.21 30.88 35.60
C GLU A 109 30.04 32.40 35.48
N ARG A 110 29.07 32.85 34.67
CA ARG A 110 28.80 34.28 34.49
C ARG A 110 28.14 34.90 35.71
N ALA A 111 27.32 34.15 36.44
CA ALA A 111 26.74 34.59 37.70
C ALA A 111 27.83 34.77 38.77
N GLU A 112 28.74 33.80 38.91
CA GLU A 112 29.87 33.88 39.84
C GLU A 112 30.78 35.10 39.56
N LEU A 113 31.12 35.33 38.28
CA LEU A 113 31.89 36.50 37.85
C LEU A 113 31.18 37.82 38.20
N MET A 114 29.87 37.89 38.01
CA MET A 114 29.09 39.08 38.38
C MET A 114 29.07 39.29 39.88
N GLU A 115 28.92 38.24 40.68
CA GLU A 115 29.00 38.33 42.13
C GLU A 115 30.37 38.82 42.62
N GLU A 116 31.45 38.31 42.04
CA GLU A 116 32.81 38.76 42.37
C GLU A 116 32.99 40.26 42.06
N ARG A 117 32.54 40.71 40.88
CA ARG A 117 32.59 42.13 40.49
C ARG A 117 31.76 43.01 41.42
N LEU A 118 30.57 42.55 41.83
CA LEU A 118 29.73 43.28 42.77
C LEU A 118 30.38 43.40 44.14
N ARG A 119 30.97 42.32 44.66
CA ARG A 119 31.74 42.33 45.92
C ARG A 119 32.93 43.29 45.83
N GLY A 120 33.67 43.28 44.71
CA GLY A 120 34.77 44.21 44.47
C GLY A 120 34.31 45.67 44.49
N ALA A 121 33.25 46.00 43.74
CA ALA A 121 32.68 47.34 43.71
C ALA A 121 32.16 47.79 45.08
N GLU A 122 31.56 46.88 45.87
CA GLU A 122 31.12 47.18 47.23
C GLU A 122 32.29 47.55 48.14
N LEU A 123 33.39 46.78 48.09
CA LEU A 123 34.59 47.07 48.88
C LEU A 123 35.22 48.41 48.49
N GLU A 124 35.29 48.72 47.20
CA GLU A 124 35.77 50.02 46.71
C GLU A 124 34.90 51.17 47.22
N LEU A 125 33.57 51.05 47.14
CA LEU A 125 32.64 52.06 47.66
C LEU A 125 32.81 52.27 49.17
N ARG A 126 32.96 51.19 49.96
CA ARG A 126 33.24 51.29 51.41
C ARG A 126 34.55 52.02 51.67
N ALA A 127 35.61 51.70 50.91
CA ALA A 127 36.91 52.35 51.05
C ALA A 127 36.85 53.84 50.70
N VAL A 128 36.17 54.21 49.61
CA VAL A 128 35.95 55.60 49.19
C VAL A 128 35.16 56.35 50.27
N THR A 129 34.07 55.76 50.77
CA THR A 129 33.22 56.35 51.82
C THR A 129 34.02 56.63 53.09
N ARG A 130 34.88 55.69 53.51
CA ARG A 130 35.78 55.88 54.67
C ARG A 130 36.75 57.03 54.48
N ARG A 131 37.44 57.10 53.33
CA ARG A 131 38.38 58.21 53.03
C ARG A 131 37.68 59.57 53.01
N LEU A 132 36.45 59.62 52.49
CA LEU A 132 35.62 60.82 52.50
C LEU A 132 35.27 61.26 53.92
N ALA A 133 34.89 60.31 54.79
CA ALA A 133 34.63 60.60 56.21
C ALA A 133 35.87 61.15 56.92
N GLU A 134 37.03 60.52 56.72
CA GLU A 134 38.32 60.98 57.27
C GLU A 134 38.72 62.38 56.75
N ALA A 135 38.37 62.75 55.51
CA ALA A 135 38.68 64.06 54.94
C ALA A 135 37.76 65.20 55.42
N VAL A 136 36.51 64.87 55.79
CA VAL A 136 35.50 65.85 56.24
C VAL A 136 35.60 66.15 57.74
N ASP A 137 36.16 65.23 58.53
CA ASP A 137 36.35 65.39 59.99
C ASP A 137 37.86 65.40 60.36
N PRO A 138 38.63 66.43 59.94
CA PRO A 138 40.04 66.53 60.25
C PRO A 138 40.20 66.96 61.73
N ALA A 139 40.31 65.97 62.61
CA ALA A 139 40.79 66.17 63.98
C ALA A 139 42.25 66.68 63.99
#